data_AF-A0A3B7MKZ5-F1
#
_entry.id   AF-A0A3B7MKZ5-F1
#
_cell.length_a   1.000
_cell.length_b   1.000
_cell.length_c   1.000
_cell.angle_alpha   90.00
_cell.angle_beta   90.00
_cell.angle_gamma   90.00
#
_symmetry.space_group_name_H-M   'P 1'
#
loop_
_entity.id
_entity.type
_entity.pdbx_description
1 polymer ?
#
loop_
_entity_poly.entity_id
_entity_poly.type
_entity_poly.pdbx_seq_one_letter_code
_entity_poly.pdbx_strand_id
1 'polypeptide(L)'
;MRSSLILALCTVLILASGACKKDKKEPSPDDCFSGSTIIRQITDAAATVYVTATTHGIYLVEKGAIDTRLIPCNLPKEFLQNNLAVMVSGEVRSGVAVAGGPCCSQNFVITKIRRL
;
A
#
# COMPACT_ATOMS: atom_id res chain seq x y z
N MET A 1 -57.90 -36.25 -32.70
CA MET A 1 -57.11 -36.75 -31.54
C MET A 1 -55.65 -36.59 -31.93
N ARG A 2 -54.84 -35.62 -31.46
CA ARG A 2 -54.55 -35.07 -30.12
C ARG A 2 -54.24 -33.57 -30.34
N SER A 3 -54.96 -32.58 -29.80
CA SER A 3 -55.12 -32.12 -28.41
C SER A 3 -53.81 -31.98 -27.62
N SER A 4 -53.53 -30.72 -27.25
CA SER A 4 -52.73 -30.27 -26.10
C SER A 4 -51.21 -30.40 -26.27
N LEU A 5 -50.38 -29.37 -26.07
CA LEU A 5 -50.40 -28.48 -24.92
C LEU A 5 -49.74 -27.13 -25.30
N ILE A 6 -50.50 -26.09 -25.02
CA ILE A 6 -50.10 -24.69 -24.94
C ILE A 6 -49.09 -24.49 -23.78
N LEU A 7 -48.34 -23.39 -23.82
CA LEU A 7 -47.59 -22.76 -22.71
C LEU A 7 -46.22 -23.37 -22.33
N ALA A 8 -45.16 -22.65 -22.73
CA ALA A 8 -43.99 -22.30 -21.89
C ALA A 8 -43.02 -21.44 -22.73
N LEU A 9 -43.47 -20.27 -23.20
CA LEU A 9 -42.98 -18.99 -22.69
C LEU A 9 -42.25 -19.08 -21.33
N CYS A 10 -41.13 -18.35 -21.24
CA CYS A 10 -40.32 -18.02 -20.06
C CYS A 10 -39.16 -18.96 -19.68
N THR A 11 -38.03 -18.27 -19.48
CA THR A 11 -36.96 -18.54 -18.50
C THR A 11 -36.02 -19.72 -18.76
N VAL A 12 -34.90 -19.45 -19.45
CA VAL A 12 -33.52 -19.65 -18.95
C VAL A 12 -32.58 -18.70 -19.73
N LEU A 13 -32.72 -17.38 -19.54
CA LEU A 13 -31.82 -16.57 -18.71
C LEU A 13 -30.50 -17.24 -18.25
N ILE A 14 -29.40 -16.73 -18.80
CA ILE A 14 -28.15 -16.35 -18.10
C ILE A 14 -27.41 -17.47 -17.36
N LEU A 15 -26.38 -18.00 -18.03
CA LEU A 15 -25.17 -18.45 -17.35
C LEU A 15 -23.96 -17.79 -18.03
N ALA A 16 -23.84 -16.48 -17.84
CA ALA A 16 -22.56 -15.81 -17.91
C ALA A 16 -21.75 -16.28 -16.69
N SER A 17 -20.91 -17.29 -16.87
CA SER A 17 -19.83 -17.59 -15.92
C SER A 17 -18.85 -16.44 -15.99
N GLY A 18 -19.12 -15.42 -15.18
CA GLY A 18 -18.20 -14.34 -14.88
C GLY A 18 -16.89 -14.94 -14.41
N ALA A 19 -15.89 -14.91 -15.28
CA ALA A 19 -14.50 -14.95 -14.85
C ALA A 19 -14.31 -13.69 -13.98
N CYS A 20 -14.48 -13.84 -12.67
CA CYS A 20 -14.01 -12.89 -11.68
C CYS A 20 -12.48 -12.82 -11.82
N LYS A 21 -11.99 -12.03 -12.78
CA LYS A 21 -10.69 -11.40 -12.63
C LYS A 21 -10.84 -10.49 -11.42
N LYS A 22 -10.38 -11.00 -10.28
CA LYS A 22 -10.05 -10.14 -9.15
C LYS A 22 -8.85 -9.33 -9.63
N ASP A 23 -9.13 -8.22 -10.31
CA ASP A 23 -8.16 -7.16 -10.53
C ASP A 23 -7.66 -6.81 -9.12
N LYS A 24 -6.46 -7.31 -8.80
CA LYS A 24 -5.75 -6.85 -7.62
C LYS A 24 -5.43 -5.41 -7.95
N LYS A 25 -6.29 -4.50 -7.49
CA LYS A 25 -6.04 -3.06 -7.49
C LYS A 25 -4.67 -2.89 -6.87
N GLU A 26 -3.66 -2.59 -7.67
CA GLU A 26 -2.35 -2.22 -7.14
C GLU A 26 -2.60 -1.05 -6.19
N PRO A 27 -2.06 -1.08 -4.96
CA PRO A 27 -2.27 0.00 -4.02
C PRO A 27 -1.82 1.29 -4.68
N SER A 28 -2.78 2.18 -4.92
CA SER A 28 -2.47 3.50 -5.47
C SER A 28 -1.74 4.31 -4.39
N PRO A 29 -0.87 5.26 -4.74
CA PRO A 29 -0.22 6.13 -3.75
C PRO A 29 -1.22 6.83 -2.81
N ASP A 30 -2.44 7.07 -3.31
CA ASP A 30 -3.58 7.64 -2.57
C ASP A 30 -4.25 6.68 -1.58
N ASP A 31 -4.02 5.37 -1.72
CA ASP A 31 -4.54 4.34 -0.81
C ASP A 31 -3.67 4.20 0.45
N CYS A 32 -2.67 5.08 0.67
CA CYS A 32 -1.94 5.10 1.93
C CYS A 32 -2.82 5.63 3.05
N PHE A 33 -3.61 4.71 3.61
CA PHE A 33 -4.51 4.90 4.75
C PHE A 33 -5.25 6.23 4.69
N SER A 34 -6.01 6.45 3.61
CA SER A 34 -6.90 7.60 3.46
C SER A 34 -7.86 7.61 4.67
N GLY A 35 -7.70 8.57 5.58
CA GLY A 35 -8.43 8.65 6.86
C GLY A 35 -7.63 8.34 8.14
N SER A 36 -6.34 8.04 8.04
CA SER A 36 -5.46 7.91 9.21
C SER A 36 -4.98 9.26 9.76
N THR A 37 -4.84 9.36 11.08
CA THR A 37 -4.39 10.57 11.76
C THR A 37 -2.89 10.78 11.55
N ILE A 38 -2.49 12.01 11.28
CA ILE A 38 -1.07 12.42 11.28
C ILE A 38 -0.58 12.41 12.72
N ILE A 39 0.42 11.59 13.02
CA ILE A 39 0.99 11.44 14.37
C ILE A 39 2.30 12.22 14.53
N ARG A 40 3.01 12.47 13.43
CA ARG A 40 4.27 13.23 13.44
C ARG A 40 4.56 13.83 12.07
N GLN A 41 5.09 15.05 12.07
CA GLN A 41 5.67 15.68 10.89
C GLN A 41 7.20 15.53 10.92
N ILE A 42 7.80 15.16 9.80
CA ILE A 42 9.26 15.06 9.61
C ILE A 42 9.68 16.16 8.64
N THR A 43 10.70 16.95 9.01
CA THR A 43 11.21 18.05 8.18
C THR A 43 12.72 17.91 7.99
N ASP A 44 13.15 17.75 6.73
CA ASP A 44 14.55 17.68 6.29
C ASP A 44 15.42 16.75 7.17
N ALA A 45 14.86 15.59 7.53
CA ALA A 45 15.55 14.60 8.36
C ALA A 45 16.44 13.69 7.50
N ALA A 46 17.66 13.42 7.98
CA ALA A 46 18.50 12.39 7.38
C ALA A 46 17.92 10.99 7.68
N ALA A 47 17.85 10.15 6.65
CA ALA A 47 17.38 8.77 6.76
C ALA A 47 18.14 7.84 5.79
N THR A 48 18.05 6.54 6.04
CA THR A 48 18.60 5.50 5.17
C THR A 48 17.47 4.65 4.60
N VAL A 49 17.49 4.44 3.28
CA VAL A 49 16.57 3.52 2.59
C VAL A 49 17.10 2.09 2.71
N TYR A 50 16.23 1.18 3.17
CA TYR A 50 16.49 -0.25 3.20
C TYR A 50 15.56 -0.97 2.23
N VAL A 51 16.12 -1.87 1.43
CA VAL A 51 15.38 -2.73 0.51
C VAL A 51 15.64 -4.19 0.89
N THR A 52 14.58 -4.94 1.17
CA THR A 52 14.56 -6.33 1.64
C THR A 52 13.63 -7.17 0.78
N ALA A 53 13.79 -8.50 0.82
CA ALA A 53 13.06 -9.42 -0.06
C ALA A 53 11.62 -9.76 0.40
N THR A 54 11.10 -9.16 1.48
CA THR A 54 9.83 -9.55 2.12
C THR A 54 8.68 -8.58 1.82
N THR A 55 7.48 -8.88 2.32
CA THR A 55 6.22 -8.15 2.08
C THR A 55 6.21 -6.69 2.56
N HIS A 56 7.13 -6.30 3.45
CA HIS A 56 7.43 -4.89 3.80
C HIS A 56 8.82 -4.52 3.29
N GLY A 57 9.06 -4.86 2.02
CA GLY A 57 10.37 -4.90 1.39
C GLY A 57 11.10 -3.58 1.38
N ILE A 58 10.49 -2.46 1.72
CA ILE A 58 11.11 -1.15 1.69
C ILE A 58 10.73 -0.38 2.95
N TYR A 59 11.73 0.16 3.64
CA TYR A 59 11.52 1.08 4.76
C TYR A 59 12.65 2.10 4.87
N LEU A 60 12.37 3.22 5.54
CA LEU A 60 13.36 4.21 5.91
C LEU A 60 13.61 4.17 7.41
N VAL A 61 14.85 4.46 7.81
CA VAL A 61 15.21 4.66 9.22
C VAL A 61 15.85 6.03 9.34
N GLU A 62 15.27 6.90 10.18
CA GLU A 62 15.87 8.20 10.48
C GLU A 62 17.21 8.03 11.19
N LYS A 63 18.18 8.90 10.89
CA LYS A 63 19.49 8.90 11.53
C LYS A 63 19.33 9.13 13.03
N GLY A 64 19.75 8.16 13.84
CA GLY A 64 19.62 8.20 15.31
C GLY A 64 18.34 7.54 15.85
N ALA A 65 17.42 7.10 14.98
CA ALA A 65 16.35 6.19 15.38
C ALA A 65 16.89 4.76 15.47
N ILE A 66 16.44 4.02 16.49
CA ILE A 66 16.90 2.64 16.75
C ILE A 66 15.89 1.64 16.19
N ASP A 67 14.63 1.72 16.63
CA ASP A 67 13.62 0.70 16.30
C ASP A 67 12.51 1.20 15.37
N THR A 68 12.42 2.52 15.13
CA THR A 68 11.33 3.09 14.33
C THR A 68 11.60 2.92 12.83
N ARG A 69 10.73 2.15 12.17
CA ARG A 69 10.76 1.98 10.71
C ARG A 69 9.65 2.80 10.07
N LEU A 70 10.01 3.57 9.05
CA LEU A 70 9.08 4.34 8.26
C LEU A 70 8.79 3.59 6.95
N ILE A 71 7.58 3.06 6.80
CA ILE A 71 7.14 2.38 5.59
C ILE A 71 6.68 3.46 4.61
N PRO A 72 7.39 3.71 3.50
CA PRO A 72 7.03 4.78 2.60
C PRO A 72 5.83 4.39 1.75
N CYS A 73 4.86 5.29 1.69
CA CYS A 73 3.67 5.16 0.85
C CYS A 73 3.95 5.38 -0.64
N ASN A 74 4.90 6.27 -0.93
CA ASN A 74 5.09 6.88 -2.25
C ASN A 74 6.59 7.07 -2.56
N LEU A 75 7.44 6.10 -2.21
CA LEU A 75 8.87 6.18 -2.50
C LEU A 75 9.11 6.14 -4.02
N PRO A 76 9.76 7.17 -4.61
CA PRO A 76 10.08 7.16 -6.03
C PRO A 76 11.11 6.07 -6.38
N LYS A 77 11.00 5.51 -7.59
CA LYS A 77 11.79 4.34 -8.02
C LYS A 77 13.30 4.61 -8.00
N GLU A 78 13.72 5.84 -8.25
CA GLU A 78 15.10 6.29 -8.25
C GLU A 78 15.77 6.29 -6.86
N PHE A 79 14.97 6.16 -5.80
CA PHE A 79 15.44 6.00 -4.42
C PHE A 79 15.32 4.54 -3.92
N LEU A 80 14.88 3.60 -4.76
CA LEU A 80 14.83 2.16 -4.44
C LEU A 80 16.21 1.51 -4.49
N GLN A 81 17.11 1.98 -3.63
CA GLN A 81 18.47 1.48 -3.50
C GLN A 81 18.76 1.15 -2.04
N ASN A 82 19.22 -0.07 -1.79
CA ASN A 82 19.55 -0.49 -0.44
C ASN A 82 20.74 0.31 0.12
N ASN A 83 20.64 0.73 1.38
CA ASN A 83 21.58 1.61 2.08
C ASN A 83 21.75 3.01 1.46
N LEU A 84 20.76 3.51 0.72
CA LEU A 84 20.83 4.87 0.19
C LEU A 84 20.56 5.91 1.28
N ALA A 85 21.53 6.81 1.48
CA ALA A 85 21.36 7.96 2.37
C ALA A 85 20.54 9.05 1.68
N VAL A 86 19.48 9.50 2.35
CA VAL A 86 18.54 10.50 1.84
C VAL A 86 18.20 11.52 2.92
N MET A 87 17.75 12.68 2.48
CA MET A 87 17.08 13.66 3.31
C MET A 87 15.60 13.69 2.95
N VAL A 88 14.74 13.54 3.94
CA VAL A 88 13.30 13.37 3.76
C VAL A 88 12.48 14.35 4.59
N SER A 89 11.36 14.77 4.02
CA SER A 89 10.28 15.45 4.73
C SER A 89 8.97 14.73 4.42
N GLY A 90 8.03 14.73 5.36
CA GLY A 90 6.77 14.05 5.17
C GLY A 90 5.94 13.86 6.42
N GLU A 91 4.83 13.16 6.25
CA GLU A 91 3.85 12.90 7.29
C GLU A 91 3.93 11.45 7.74
N VAL A 92 4.14 11.25 9.04
CA VAL A 92 3.94 9.95 9.66
C VAL A 92 2.48 9.80 10.03
N ARG A 93 1.85 8.73 9.55
CA ARG A 93 0.43 8.47 9.79
C ARG A 93 0.23 7.25 10.68
N SER A 94 -0.81 7.28 11.53
CA SER A 94 -1.18 6.14 12.37
C SER A 94 -1.69 4.99 11.51
N GLY A 95 -0.89 3.95 11.34
CA GLY A 95 -1.34 2.69 10.78
C GLY A 95 -1.90 1.78 11.87
N VAL A 96 -2.87 0.93 11.52
CA VAL A 96 -3.09 -0.30 12.28
C VAL A 96 -1.80 -1.11 12.11
N ALA A 97 -1.16 -1.50 13.21
CA ALA A 97 -0.01 -2.40 13.14
C ALA A 97 -0.39 -3.57 12.23
N VAL A 98 0.31 -3.71 11.11
CA VAL A 98 0.01 -4.78 10.15
C VAL A 98 0.09 -6.07 10.94
N ALA A 99 -0.95 -6.90 10.94
CA ALA A 99 -0.93 -8.16 11.67
C ALA A 99 0.22 -9.01 11.10
N GLY A 100 1.31 -9.16 11.87
CA GLY A 100 2.56 -9.79 11.42
C GLY A 100 3.65 -8.83 10.89
N GLY A 101 3.46 -7.51 10.98
CA GLY A 101 4.47 -6.50 10.66
C GLY A 101 5.54 -6.39 11.76
N PRO A 102 6.76 -5.91 11.43
CA PRO A 102 7.76 -5.65 12.45
C PRO A 102 7.22 -4.65 13.47
N CYS A 103 7.54 -4.84 14.75
CA CYS A 103 7.20 -3.84 15.77
C CYS A 103 7.67 -2.48 15.29
N CYS A 104 7.01 -1.43 15.79
CA CYS A 104 7.61 -0.11 15.72
C CYS A 104 7.68 0.43 14.27
N SER A 105 6.79 -0.07 13.40
CA SER A 105 6.64 0.41 12.02
C SER A 105 5.51 1.42 11.91
N GLN A 106 5.75 2.50 11.18
CA GLN A 106 4.78 3.57 10.95
C GLN A 106 4.72 3.90 9.47
N ASN A 107 3.53 4.26 8.97
CA ASN A 107 3.39 4.66 7.57
C ASN A 107 3.91 6.08 7.39
N PHE A 108 4.57 6.32 6.26
CA PHE A 108 5.21 7.58 5.97
C PHE A 108 4.88 8.06 4.56
N VAL A 109 4.20 9.20 4.47
CA VAL A 109 3.92 9.89 3.20
C VAL A 109 5.05 10.89 2.97
N ILE A 110 5.89 10.60 1.97
CA ILE A 110 7.01 11.47 1.60
C ILE A 110 6.47 12.69 0.87
N THR A 111 6.79 13.89 1.35
CA THR A 111 6.49 15.15 0.66
C THR A 111 7.72 15.71 -0.05
N LYS A 112 8.93 15.44 0.48
CA LYS A 112 10.20 15.78 -0.15
C LYS A 112 11.22 14.69 0.11
N ILE A 113 12.02 14.37 -0.90
CA ILE A 113 13.16 13.45 -0.78
C ILE A 113 14.29 13.90 -1.69
N ARG A 114 15.53 13.87 -1.19
CA ARG A 114 16.74 14.09 -1.98
C ARG A 114 17.88 13.21 -1.47
N ARG A 115 18.86 12.92 -2.33
CA ARG A 115 20.09 12.23 -1.90
C ARG A 115 20.89 13.16 -0.98
N LEU A 116 21.55 12.55 0.02
CA LEU A 116 22.55 13.24 0.85
C LEU A 116 23.91 13.27 0.15
#